data_AF-A0A269Z4I7-F1
#
_entry.id   AF-A0A269Z4I7-F1
#
_cell.length_a   1.000
_cell.length_b   1.000
_cell.length_c   1.000
_cell.angle_alpha   90.00
_cell.angle_beta   90.00
_cell.angle_gamma   90.00
#
_symmetry.space_group_name_H-M   'P 1'
#
loop_
_entity.id
_entity.type
_entity.pdbx_description
1 polymer ?
#
loop_
_entity_poly.entity_id
_entity_poly.type
_entity_poly.pdbx_seq_one_letter_code
_entity_poly.pdbx_strand_id
1 'polypeptide(L)' 'MSETKKYPHKVSFYQRREDTDRLRGAVLATRLEEGHRSMSEFINNAVMAEVERLEAKYNGGQPFPSVDADRGNAGRPL' A
#
# COMPACT_ATOMS: atom_id res chain seq x y z
N MET A 1 13.05 30.13 7.54
CA MET A 1 11.73 29.69 7.04
C MET A 1 11.76 28.17 7.00
N SER A 2 11.03 27.48 7.88
CA SER A 2 11.00 26.02 7.89
C SER A 2 10.16 25.54 6.71
N GLU A 3 10.73 24.76 5.78
CA GLU A 3 9.93 24.01 4.81
C GLU A 3 8.95 23.11 5.57
N THR A 4 7.65 23.30 5.34
CA THR A 4 6.64 22.40 5.87
C THR A 4 6.86 21.04 5.23
N LYS A 5 7.27 20.03 6.02
CA LYS A 5 7.48 18.65 5.55
C LYS A 5 6.21 18.17 4.82
N LYS A 6 6.27 18.09 3.48
CA LYS A 6 5.16 17.66 2.65
C LYS A 6 4.98 16.15 2.83
N TYR A 7 3.89 15.76 3.48
CA TYR A 7 3.54 14.36 3.61
C TYR A 7 3.11 13.80 2.25
N PRO A 8 3.40 12.52 1.95
CA PRO A 8 2.83 11.83 0.81
C PRO A 8 1.30 11.87 0.82
N HIS A 9 0.67 11.61 -0.33
CA HIS A 9 -0.77 11.48 -0.42
C HIS A 9 -1.30 10.47 0.62
N LYS A 10 -2.15 10.94 1.53
CA LYS A 10 -2.68 10.11 2.61
C LYS A 10 -3.83 9.26 2.09
N VAL A 11 -3.71 7.95 2.27
CA VAL A 11 -4.79 6.98 2.04
C VAL A 11 -5.13 6.26 3.35
N SER A 12 -6.35 5.76 3.46
CA SER A 12 -6.81 4.99 4.61
C SER A 12 -7.63 3.79 4.15
N PHE A 13 -7.52 2.69 4.87
CA PHE A 13 -8.32 1.49 4.66
C PHE A 13 -8.82 0.95 6.00
N TYR A 14 -9.85 0.11 5.94
CA TYR A 14 -10.40 -0.56 7.12
C TYR A 14 -9.64 -1.87 7.37
N GLN A 15 -9.31 -2.11 8.63
CA GLN A 15 -8.69 -3.35 9.09
C GLN A 15 -9.36 -3.78 10.39
N ARG A 16 -9.56 -5.09 10.58
CA ARG A 16 -10.05 -5.61 11.85
C ARG A 16 -9.01 -5.31 12.93
N ARG A 17 -9.47 -5.04 14.15
CA ARG A 17 -8.59 -4.66 15.26
C ARG A 17 -7.48 -5.69 15.50
N GLU A 18 -7.82 -6.97 15.49
CA GLU A 18 -6.87 -8.09 15.67
C GLU A 18 -5.76 -8.07 14.61
N ASP A 19 -6.10 -7.77 13.36
CA ASP A 19 -5.13 -7.71 12.27
C ASP A 19 -4.21 -6.50 12.43
N THR A 20 -4.73 -5.36 12.92
CA THR A 20 -3.90 -4.18 13.24
C THR A 20 -2.95 -4.46 14.40
N ASP A 21 -3.38 -5.17 15.43
CA ASP A 21 -2.53 -5.50 16.57
C ASP A 21 -1.42 -6.49 16.18
N ARG A 22 -1.74 -7.48 15.32
CA ARG A 22 -0.74 -8.37 14.70
C ARG A 22 0.26 -7.61 13.82
N LEU A 23 -0.23 -6.71 12.97
CA LEU A 23 0.61 -5.84 12.13
C LEU A 23 1.60 -5.03 12.96
N ARG A 24 1.11 -4.37 14.03
CA ARG A 24 1.96 -3.60 14.94
C ARG A 24 3.00 -4.46 15.62
N GLY A 25 2.60 -5.63 16.11
CA GLY A 25 3.51 -6.59 16.75
C GLY A 25 4.65 -6.99 15.82
N ALA A 26 4.33 -7.39 14.59
CA ALA A 26 5.33 -7.80 13.60
C ALA A 26 6.32 -6.67 13.28
N VAL A 27 5.82 -5.49 12.89
CA VAL A 27 6.69 -4.36 12.51
C VAL A 27 7.56 -3.89 13.67
N LEU A 28 7.01 -3.81 14.89
CA LEU A 28 7.80 -3.38 16.04
C LEU A 28 8.89 -4.40 16.41
N ALA A 29 8.60 -5.69 16.23
CA ALA A 29 9.53 -6.78 16.53
C ALA A 29 10.66 -6.92 15.51
N THR A 30 10.46 -6.53 14.25
CA THR A 30 11.43 -6.76 13.16
C THR A 30 12.00 -5.50 12.51
N ARG A 31 11.58 -4.30 12.95
CA ARG A 31 11.98 -3.05 12.27
C ARG A 31 13.49 -2.81 12.21
N LEU A 32 14.26 -3.33 13.17
CA LEU A 32 15.70 -3.10 13.22
C LEU A 32 16.43 -4.04 12.27
N GLU A 33 15.93 -5.26 12.12
CA GLU A 33 16.47 -6.30 11.24
C GLU A 33 16.09 -6.05 9.78
N GLU A 34 14.83 -5.70 9.51
CA GLU A 34 14.29 -5.52 8.14
C GLU A 34 14.41 -4.07 7.63
N GLY A 35 14.79 -3.12 8.48
CA GLY A 35 15.10 -1.74 8.08
C GLY A 35 13.88 -0.87 7.72
N HIS A 36 12.65 -1.27 8.06
CA HIS A 36 11.47 -0.43 7.84
C HIS A 36 11.50 0.82 8.73
N ARG A 37 11.48 2.02 8.13
CA ARG A 37 11.59 3.29 8.88
C ARG A 37 10.27 3.71 9.51
N SER A 38 9.15 3.19 9.00
CA SER A 38 7.81 3.48 9.54
C SER A 38 6.78 2.40 9.17
N MET A 39 5.66 2.39 9.91
CA MET A 39 4.49 1.55 9.60
C MET A 39 3.94 1.84 8.20
N SER A 40 3.90 3.12 7.80
CA SER A 40 3.39 3.52 6.48
C SER A 40 4.27 2.98 5.34
N GLU A 41 5.59 2.97 5.52
CA GLU A 41 6.53 2.39 4.56
C GLU A 41 6.35 0.87 4.47
N PHE A 42 6.21 0.18 5.61
CA PHE A 42 5.94 -1.26 5.63
C PHE A 42 4.67 -1.61 4.85
N ILE A 43 3.56 -0.93 5.15
CA ILE A 43 2.27 -1.18 4.49
C ILE A 43 2.36 -0.89 2.99
N ASN A 44 2.96 0.24 2.61
CA ASN A 44 3.09 0.61 1.20
C ASN A 44 3.90 -0.44 0.42
N ASN A 45 5.02 -0.90 0.97
CA ASN A 45 5.85 -1.91 0.31
C ASN A 45 5.12 -3.25 0.18
N ALA A 46 4.40 -3.68 1.21
CA ALA A 46 3.61 -4.91 1.17
C ALA A 46 2.49 -4.83 0.11
N VAL A 47 1.81 -3.68 0.02
CA VAL A 47 0.78 -3.44 -1.00
C VAL A 47 1.39 -3.44 -2.40
N MET A 48 2.50 -2.73 -2.61
CA MET A 48 3.13 -2.66 -3.93
C MET A 48 3.72 -4.00 -4.38
N ALA A 49 4.24 -4.82 -3.48
CA ALA A 49 4.68 -6.18 -3.80
C ALA A 49 3.52 -7.05 -4.32
N GLU A 50 2.32 -6.92 -3.75
CA GLU A 50 1.14 -7.62 -4.24
C GLU A 50 0.65 -7.05 -5.59
N VAL A 51 0.73 -5.73 -5.79
CA VAL A 51 0.43 -5.09 -7.08
C VAL A 51 1.37 -5.63 -8.17
N GLU A 52 2.67 -5.64 -7.93
CA GLU A 52 3.66 -6.21 -8.86
C GLU A 52 3.39 -7.69 -9.17
N ARG A 53 3.00 -8.48 -8.15
CA ARG A 53 2.60 -9.88 -8.33
C ARG A 53 1.37 -10.02 -9.24
N LEU A 54 0.40 -9.11 -9.13
CA LEU A 54 -0.79 -9.09 -9.98
C LEU A 54 -0.47 -8.62 -11.40
N GLU A 55 0.39 -7.62 -11.56
CA GLU A 55 0.88 -7.13 -12.85
C GLU A 55 1.63 -8.23 -13.61
N ALA A 56 2.53 -8.94 -12.92
CA ALA A 56 3.23 -10.10 -13.47
C ALA A 56 2.26 -11.21 -13.91
N LYS A 57 1.23 -11.49 -13.09
CA LYS A 57 0.29 -12.60 -13.35
C LYS A 57 -0.74 -12.28 -14.42
N TYR A 58 -1.22 -11.03 -14.48
CA TYR A 58 -2.42 -10.68 -15.24
C TYR A 58 -2.20 -9.59 -16.29
N ASN A 59 -1.07 -8.89 -16.26
CA ASN A 59 -0.81 -7.77 -17.17
C ASN A 59 0.59 -7.85 -17.82
N GLY A 60 1.13 -9.06 -17.98
CA GLY A 60 2.42 -9.29 -18.64
C GLY A 60 3.61 -8.60 -17.97
N GLY A 61 3.54 -8.36 -16.66
CA GLY A 61 4.54 -7.63 -15.90
C GLY A 61 4.53 -6.12 -16.15
N GLN A 62 3.51 -5.59 -16.81
CA GLN A 62 3.32 -4.16 -17.00
C GLN A 62 2.35 -3.59 -15.96
N PRO A 63 2.46 -2.30 -15.59
CA PRO A 63 1.50 -1.65 -14.72
C PRO A 63 0.09 -1.62 -15.27
N PHE A 64 -0.92 -1.75 -14.41
CA PHE A 64 -2.31 -1.57 -14.81
C PHE A 64 -2.60 -0.11 -15.24
N PRO A 65 -3.53 0.13 -16.18
CA PRO A 65 -3.95 1.48 -16.53
C PRO A 65 -4.48 2.24 -15.31
N SER A 66 -4.05 3.50 -15.14
CA SER A 66 -4.57 4.37 -14.09
C SER A 66 -6.08 4.57 -14.26
N VAL A 67 -6.83 4.36 -13.18
CA VAL A 67 -8.26 4.70 -13.12
C VAL A 67 -8.42 5.97 -12.31
N ASP A 68 -9.14 6.95 -12.86
CA ASP A 68 -9.58 8.11 -12.08
C ASP A 68 -10.51 7.63 -10.95
N ALA A 69 -10.39 8.24 -9.77
CA ALA A 69 -11.14 7.85 -8.56
C ALA A 69 -12.67 7.79 -8.75
N ASP A 70 -13.22 8.51 -9.75
CA ASP A 70 -14.65 8.54 -10.08
C ASP A 70 -15.14 7.35 -10.92
N ARG A 71 -14.27 6.46 -11.43
CA ARG A 71 -14.67 5.36 -12.32
C ARG A 71 -14.90 4.01 -11.63
N GLY A 72 -14.88 3.96 -10.29
CA GLY A 72 -15.06 2.73 -9.51
C GLY A 72 -16.43 2.03 -9.65
N ASN A 73 -17.40 2.63 -10.36
CA ASN A 73 -18.75 2.09 -10.57
C ASN A 73 -19.09 1.77 -12.03
N ALA A 74 -18.13 1.43 -12.89
CA ALA A 74 -18.44 0.96 -14.24
C ALA A 74 -18.49 -0.58 -14.29
N GLY A 75 -19.59 -1.16 -13.82
CA GLY A 75 -19.93 -2.57 -14.00
C GLY A 75 -20.30 -2.90 -15.44
N ARG A 76 -19.39 -2.73 -16.40
CA ARG A 76 -19.63 -3.17 -17.78
C ARG A 76 -18.35 -3.66 -18.47
N PRO A 77 -18.40 -4.80 -19.20
CA PRO A 77 -17.23 -5.38 -19.84
C PRO A 77 -16.84 -4.60 -21.11
N LEU A 78 -15.58 -4.80 -21.50
CA LEU A 78 -14.90 -4.29 -22.70
C LEU A 78 -15.71 -4.46 -23.99
#